data_AF-A0ABD7U906-F1
#
_entry.id   AF-A0ABD7U906-F1
#
_cell.length_a   1.000
_cell.length_b   1.000
_cell.length_c   1.000
_cell.angle_alpha   90.00
_cell.angle_beta   90.00
_cell.angle_gamma   90.00
#
_symmetry.space_group_name_H-M   'P 1'
#
loop_
_entity.id
_entity.type
_entity.pdbx_description
1 polymer ?
#
loop_
_entity_poly.entity_id
_entity_poly.type
_entity_poly.pdbx_seq_one_letter_code
_entity_poly.pdbx_strand_id
1 'polypeptide(L)'
;MANKILRGNDLMIFKDTTGAGTAYKALAFSTSCQLSLTGNTLETSSKDGGKWTSKAVSKLSWSLTTDNLYSVEDFNALVNSWISREELTVAFAVCTNADSDTGLPADGWKIGGGYTGKVVITSITANAPDNDNATYSVTLEGTGALSPKVA
;
A
#
# COMPACT_ATOMS: atom_id res chain seq x y z
N MET A 1 4.55 8.06 21.78
CA MET A 1 4.34 9.26 20.95
C MET A 1 2.93 9.75 21.21
N ALA A 2 2.70 11.06 21.37
CA ALA A 2 1.36 11.60 21.54
C ALA A 2 0.49 11.21 20.32
N ASN A 3 -0.77 10.86 20.53
CA ASN A 3 -1.75 10.58 19.47
C ASN A 3 -1.96 11.86 18.64
N LYS A 4 -1.05 12.10 17.68
CA LYS A 4 -1.16 13.18 16.70
C LYS A 4 -2.04 12.66 15.56
N ILE A 5 -3.06 13.43 15.23
CA ILE A 5 -3.86 13.18 14.02
C ILE A 5 -2.94 13.41 12.82
N LEU A 6 -2.78 12.39 11.97
CA LEU A 6 -2.03 12.47 10.71
C LEU A 6 -2.97 12.92 9.60
N ARG A 7 -2.45 13.72 8.66
CA ARG A 7 -3.20 14.08 7.45
C ARG A 7 -3.08 12.96 6.42
N GLY A 8 -4.06 12.81 5.54
CA GLY A 8 -4.00 11.83 4.45
C GLY A 8 -2.80 12.05 3.53
N ASN A 9 -2.40 13.31 3.32
CA ASN A 9 -1.22 13.68 2.54
C ASN A 9 0.10 13.21 3.17
N ASP A 10 0.13 13.00 4.49
CA ASP A 10 1.31 12.49 5.18
C ASP A 10 1.44 10.96 5.01
N LEU A 11 0.44 10.26 4.46
CA LEU A 11 0.46 8.81 4.28
C LEU A 11 0.60 8.45 2.79
N MET A 12 1.62 7.67 2.48
CA MET A 12 1.91 7.26 1.11
C MET A 12 2.27 5.78 1.03
N ILE A 13 2.14 5.21 -0.16
CA ILE A 13 2.67 3.90 -0.49
C ILE A 13 4.02 4.07 -1.18
N PHE A 14 5.00 3.36 -0.66
CA PHE A 14 6.36 3.32 -1.16
C PHE A 14 6.68 1.94 -1.71
N LYS A 15 7.26 1.88 -2.91
CA LYS A 15 7.87 0.69 -3.49
C LYS A 15 9.36 0.70 -3.17
N ASP A 16 9.88 -0.42 -2.71
CA ASP A 16 11.32 -0.63 -2.59
C ASP A 16 11.95 -0.75 -3.99
N THR A 17 12.98 0.05 -4.25
CA THR A 17 13.70 0.07 -5.54
C THR A 17 14.89 -0.87 -5.58
N THR A 18 15.27 -1.45 -4.44
CA THR A 18 16.45 -2.32 -4.29
C THR A 18 16.10 -3.78 -4.03
N GLY A 19 14.85 -4.07 -3.65
CA GLY A 19 14.42 -5.38 -3.18
C GLY A 19 15.01 -5.79 -1.82
N ALA A 20 15.78 -4.90 -1.17
CA ALA A 20 16.50 -5.13 0.09
C ALA A 20 15.93 -4.31 1.27
N GLY A 21 14.86 -3.55 1.06
CA GLY A 21 14.24 -2.66 2.04
C GLY A 21 15.07 -1.43 2.37
N THR A 22 16.02 -1.07 1.51
CA THR A 22 17.03 -0.02 1.80
C THR A 22 16.74 1.30 1.10
N ALA A 23 16.07 1.27 -0.05
CA ALA A 23 15.68 2.49 -0.78
C ALA A 23 14.21 2.38 -1.21
N TYR A 24 13.45 3.42 -0.92
CA TYR A 24 12.01 3.48 -1.17
C TYR A 24 11.71 4.64 -2.11
N LYS A 25 10.93 4.39 -3.17
CA LYS A 25 10.36 5.41 -4.05
C LYS A 25 8.85 5.39 -3.85
N ALA A 26 8.24 6.56 -3.62
CA ALA A 26 6.78 6.64 -3.59
C ALA A 26 6.20 6.23 -4.95
N LEU A 27 5.02 5.62 -4.93
CA LEU A 27 4.25 5.46 -6.16
C LEU A 27 3.88 6.86 -6.67
N ALA A 28 4.30 7.16 -7.89
CA ALA A 28 4.31 8.52 -8.41
C ALA A 28 2.89 9.10 -8.52
N PHE A 29 2.76 10.37 -8.14
CA PHE A 29 1.51 11.14 -8.25
C PHE A 29 0.28 10.48 -7.62
N SER A 30 0.48 9.80 -6.48
CA SER A 30 -0.62 9.21 -5.73
C SER A 30 -1.58 10.28 -5.21
N THR A 31 -2.86 10.14 -5.55
CA THR A 31 -3.96 10.99 -5.07
C THR A 31 -4.73 10.32 -3.93
N SER A 32 -4.68 8.99 -3.86
CA SER A 32 -5.30 8.19 -2.81
C SER A 32 -4.46 6.95 -2.50
N CYS A 33 -4.44 6.55 -1.22
CA CYS A 33 -3.83 5.31 -0.75
C CYS A 33 -4.76 4.69 0.31
N GLN A 34 -5.05 3.40 0.18
CA GLN A 34 -5.88 2.65 1.13
C GLN A 34 -5.21 1.34 1.52
N LEU A 35 -5.12 1.06 2.82
CA LEU A 35 -4.73 -0.24 3.38
C LEU A 35 -5.97 -0.95 3.94
N SER A 36 -6.27 -2.13 3.41
CA SER A 36 -7.35 -2.99 3.87
C SER A 36 -6.79 -4.21 4.58
N LEU A 37 -7.24 -4.47 5.81
CA LEU A 37 -6.84 -5.63 6.62
C LEU A 37 -8.06 -6.53 6.85
N THR A 38 -7.97 -7.79 6.46
CA THR A 38 -9.07 -8.75 6.56
C THR A 38 -8.64 -9.97 7.36
N GLY A 39 -9.47 -10.38 8.32
CA GLY A 39 -9.28 -11.60 9.11
C GLY A 39 -10.41 -12.58 8.86
N ASN A 40 -10.10 -13.73 8.26
CA ASN A 40 -11.05 -14.82 8.10
C ASN A 40 -11.21 -15.55 9.43
N THR A 41 -12.46 -15.80 9.82
CA THR A 41 -12.79 -16.46 11.09
C THR A 41 -13.28 -17.88 10.89
N LEU A 42 -12.84 -18.80 11.73
CA LEU A 42 -13.40 -20.14 11.88
C LEU A 42 -14.32 -20.17 13.11
N GLU A 43 -15.50 -20.78 12.97
CA GLU A 43 -16.39 -21.01 14.11
C GLU A 43 -15.85 -22.18 14.97
N THR A 44 -15.78 -21.96 16.28
CA THR A 44 -15.27 -22.91 17.27
C THR A 44 -16.32 -23.25 18.32
N SER A 45 -17.61 -23.08 17.99
CA SER A 45 -18.70 -23.39 18.89
C SER A 45 -18.76 -24.89 19.19
N SER A 46 -19.07 -25.23 20.43
CA SER A 46 -19.29 -26.61 20.89
C SER A 46 -20.70 -26.75 21.45
N LYS A 47 -21.12 -27.97 21.78
CA LYS A 47 -22.41 -28.24 22.44
C LYS A 47 -22.52 -27.65 23.85
N ASP A 48 -21.38 -27.30 24.44
CA ASP A 48 -21.29 -26.59 25.71
C ASP A 48 -21.21 -25.06 25.52
N GLY A 49 -21.11 -24.60 24.26
CA GLY A 49 -21.20 -23.20 23.90
C GLY A 49 -22.65 -22.74 23.98
N GLY A 50 -22.90 -21.68 24.74
CA GLY A 50 -24.23 -21.08 24.89
C GLY A 50 -24.81 -20.57 23.56
N LYS A 51 -25.90 -19.79 23.65
CA LYS A 51 -26.67 -19.31 22.48
C LYS A 51 -25.87 -18.53 21.41
N TRP A 52 -24.65 -18.09 21.70
CA TRP A 52 -23.82 -17.26 20.81
C TRP A 52 -22.66 -18.05 20.21
N THR A 53 -22.51 -17.95 18.89
CA THR A 53 -21.39 -18.54 18.13
C THR A 53 -20.04 -17.97 18.57
N SER A 54 -19.11 -18.85 18.93
CA SER A 54 -17.70 -18.51 19.19
C SER A 54 -16.88 -18.61 17.91
N LYS A 55 -15.99 -17.64 17.67
CA LYS A 55 -15.13 -17.60 16.46
C LYS A 55 -13.67 -17.31 16.83
N ALA A 56 -12.75 -17.94 16.11
CA ALA A 56 -11.32 -17.68 16.15
C ALA A 56 -10.83 -17.20 14.77
N VAL A 57 -9.91 -16.24 14.72
CA VAL A 57 -9.29 -15.79 13.46
C VAL A 57 -8.32 -16.87 12.97
N SER A 58 -8.49 -17.34 11.74
CA SER A 58 -7.69 -18.44 11.16
C SER A 58 -6.65 -17.95 10.18
N LYS A 59 -7.01 -17.02 9.30
CA LYS A 59 -6.13 -16.48 8.26
C LYS A 59 -6.27 -14.96 8.19
N LEU A 60 -5.14 -14.30 7.98
CA LEU A 60 -5.07 -12.86 7.76
C LEU A 60 -4.73 -12.62 6.28
N SER A 61 -5.39 -11.66 5.67
CA SER A 61 -5.05 -11.12 4.35
C SER A 61 -5.06 -9.60 4.41
N TRP A 62 -4.30 -8.98 3.53
CA TRP A 62 -4.27 -7.53 3.42
C TRP A 62 -4.06 -7.11 1.97
N SER A 63 -4.57 -5.94 1.62
CA SER A 63 -4.42 -5.35 0.30
C SER A 63 -4.17 -3.85 0.40
N LEU A 64 -3.49 -3.33 -0.61
CA LEU A 64 -3.27 -1.91 -0.81
C LEU A 64 -3.88 -1.49 -2.14
N THR A 65 -4.57 -0.36 -2.13
CA THR A 65 -5.08 0.27 -3.35
C THR A 65 -4.51 1.67 -3.44
N THR A 66 -4.14 2.09 -4.65
CA THR A 66 -3.72 3.47 -4.89
C THR A 66 -4.25 4.00 -6.21
N ASP A 67 -4.67 5.26 -6.19
CA ASP A 67 -5.01 6.04 -7.38
C ASP A 67 -3.90 7.04 -7.66
N ASN A 68 -3.51 7.18 -8.92
CA ASN A 68 -2.36 7.97 -9.34
C ASN A 68 -2.64 8.71 -10.64
N LEU A 69 -1.98 9.85 -10.87
CA LEU A 69 -1.94 10.48 -12.20
C LEU A 69 -1.01 9.69 -13.12
N TYR A 70 -1.38 9.61 -14.40
CA TYR A 70 -0.66 8.83 -15.39
C TYR A 70 0.67 9.47 -15.79
N SER A 71 1.77 8.76 -15.56
CA SER A 71 3.07 9.03 -16.16
C SER A 71 3.50 7.80 -16.97
N VAL A 72 4.08 8.02 -18.16
CA VAL A 72 4.48 6.91 -19.05
C VAL A 72 5.54 6.02 -18.38
N GLU A 73 6.51 6.62 -17.69
CA GLU A 73 7.62 5.89 -17.06
C GLU A 73 7.15 5.01 -15.90
N ASP A 74 6.39 5.57 -14.95
CA ASP A 74 5.97 4.82 -13.76
C ASP A 74 4.90 3.79 -14.10
N PHE A 75 4.00 4.10 -15.04
CA PHE A 75 3.00 3.14 -15.52
C PHE A 75 3.67 1.94 -16.19
N ASN A 76 4.63 2.16 -17.09
CA ASN A 76 5.36 1.07 -17.75
C ASN A 76 6.14 0.23 -16.74
N ALA A 77 6.76 0.84 -15.72
CA ALA A 77 7.46 0.11 -14.67
C ALA A 77 6.52 -0.83 -13.89
N LEU A 78 5.30 -0.36 -13.57
CA LEU A 78 4.29 -1.16 -12.89
C LEU A 78 3.76 -2.31 -13.76
N VAL A 79 3.46 -2.02 -15.04
CA VAL A 79 3.01 -3.04 -16.00
C VAL A 79 4.09 -4.10 -16.22
N ASN A 80 5.36 -3.71 -16.31
CA ASN A 80 6.46 -4.66 -16.44
C ASN A 80 6.61 -5.56 -15.20
N SER A 81 6.52 -5.01 -13.98
CA SER A 81 6.49 -5.81 -12.74
C SER A 81 5.28 -6.74 -12.68
N TRP A 82 4.14 -6.33 -13.23
CA TRP A 82 2.95 -7.18 -13.32
C TRP A 82 3.15 -8.33 -14.32
N ILE A 83 3.71 -8.05 -15.51
CA ILE A 83 4.02 -9.07 -16.53
C ILE A 83 5.05 -10.07 -16.03
N SER A 84 6.09 -9.61 -15.32
CA SER A 84 7.12 -10.46 -14.73
C SER A 84 6.64 -11.28 -13.53
N ARG A 85 5.44 -10.99 -13.02
CA ARG A 85 4.87 -11.61 -11.80
C ARG A 85 5.79 -11.45 -10.60
N GLU A 86 6.51 -10.33 -10.56
CA GLU A 86 7.49 -10.06 -9.52
C GLU A 86 6.79 -9.72 -8.22
N GLU A 87 7.28 -10.29 -7.13
CA GLU A 87 6.87 -9.91 -5.79
C GLU A 87 7.58 -8.60 -5.41
N LEU A 88 6.81 -7.57 -5.10
CA LEU A 88 7.32 -6.26 -4.75
C LEU A 88 7.32 -6.08 -3.23
N THR A 89 8.37 -5.50 -2.68
CA THR A 89 8.36 -5.04 -1.28
C THR A 89 7.79 -3.62 -1.25
N VAL A 90 6.72 -3.42 -0.50
CA VAL A 90 6.07 -2.11 -0.34
C VAL A 90 5.98 -1.71 1.12
N ALA A 91 5.81 -0.41 1.35
CA ALA A 91 5.55 0.15 2.66
C ALA A 91 4.42 1.19 2.60
N PHE A 92 3.43 1.04 3.47
CA PHE A 92 2.41 2.04 3.75
C PHE A 92 2.85 2.80 4.99
N ALA A 93 3.35 4.01 4.81
CA ALA A 93 4.07 4.71 5.88
C ALA A 93 3.92 6.23 5.80
N VAL A 94 4.26 6.88 6.91
CA VAL A 94 4.26 8.33 7.00
C VAL A 94 5.41 8.89 6.17
N CYS A 95 5.13 9.84 5.29
CA CYS A 95 6.11 10.65 4.60
C CYS A 95 6.50 11.83 5.53
N THR A 96 7.71 11.80 6.07
CA THR A 96 8.16 12.78 7.08
C THR A 96 8.53 14.14 6.50
N ASN A 97 8.67 14.23 5.18
CA ASN A 97 8.90 15.46 4.43
C ASN A 97 7.79 15.72 3.39
N ALA A 98 6.56 15.23 3.66
CA ALA A 98 5.37 15.65 2.93
C ALA A 98 5.20 17.18 3.02
N ASP A 99 4.50 17.78 2.04
CA ASP A 99 4.24 19.23 1.98
C ASP A 99 5.50 20.12 1.87
N SER A 100 6.52 19.67 1.13
CA SER A 100 7.63 20.56 0.77
C SER A 100 7.14 21.67 -0.17
N ASP A 101 7.49 22.94 0.12
CA ASP A 101 7.17 24.10 -0.74
C ASP A 101 7.71 23.96 -2.18
N THR A 102 8.67 23.06 -2.37
CA THR A 102 9.33 22.78 -3.66
C THR A 102 8.79 21.54 -4.38
N GLY A 103 7.73 20.89 -3.87
CA GLY A 103 7.21 19.63 -4.43
C GLY A 103 8.05 18.43 -4.03
N LEU A 104 8.34 17.51 -4.96
CA LEU A 104 9.19 16.33 -4.70
C LEU A 104 10.60 16.78 -4.24
N PRO A 105 11.04 16.42 -3.03
CA PRO A 105 12.37 16.80 -2.54
C PRO A 105 13.48 16.17 -3.40
N ALA A 106 14.62 16.86 -3.56
CA ALA A 106 15.74 16.39 -4.37
C ALA A 106 16.29 15.01 -3.92
N ASP A 107 16.25 14.75 -2.61
CA ASP A 107 16.64 13.46 -2.02
C ASP A 107 15.49 12.43 -1.97
N GLY A 108 14.34 12.76 -2.55
CA GLY A 108 13.13 11.94 -2.51
C GLY A 108 12.34 12.05 -1.20
N TRP A 109 11.28 11.23 -1.12
CA TRP A 109 10.41 11.16 0.05
C TRP A 109 11.07 10.36 1.17
N LYS A 110 11.08 10.92 2.38
CA LYS A 110 11.61 10.28 3.58
C LYS A 110 10.52 9.48 4.26
N ILE A 111 10.66 8.16 4.18
CA ILE A 111 9.76 7.21 4.83
C ILE A 111 9.99 7.17 6.33
N GLY A 112 8.94 7.35 7.11
CA GLY A 112 8.92 7.22 8.56
C GLY A 112 8.24 5.93 9.01
N GLY A 113 7.59 5.99 10.17
CA GLY A 113 6.88 4.85 10.74
C GLY A 113 5.66 4.42 9.91
N GLY A 114 5.39 3.12 9.88
CA GLY A 114 4.28 2.55 9.12
C GLY A 114 4.26 1.02 9.14
N TYR A 115 3.82 0.43 8.05
CA TYR A 115 3.82 -1.02 7.82
C TYR A 115 4.48 -1.36 6.50
N THR A 116 5.20 -2.47 6.46
CA THR A 116 5.85 -2.99 5.25
C THR A 116 5.52 -4.46 5.06
N GLY A 117 5.47 -4.86 3.80
CA GLY A 117 5.20 -6.24 3.43
C GLY A 117 5.45 -6.47 1.95
N LYS A 118 5.45 -7.75 1.59
CA LYS A 118 5.55 -8.20 0.20
C LYS A 118 4.17 -8.23 -0.42
N VAL A 119 4.07 -7.78 -1.67
CA VAL A 119 2.83 -7.74 -2.45
C VAL A 119 3.04 -8.24 -3.86
N VAL A 120 1.96 -8.68 -4.48
CA VAL A 120 1.86 -8.84 -5.94
C VAL A 120 0.84 -7.86 -6.49
N ILE A 121 1.08 -7.38 -7.71
CA ILE A 121 0.10 -6.58 -8.42
C ILE A 121 -0.99 -7.51 -8.95
N THR A 122 -2.25 -7.29 -8.56
CA THR A 122 -3.37 -8.12 -9.01
C THR A 122 -4.20 -7.43 -10.09
N SER A 123 -4.23 -6.10 -10.09
CA SER A 123 -4.91 -5.30 -11.10
C SER A 123 -4.24 -3.96 -11.31
N ILE A 124 -4.22 -3.51 -12.57
CA ILE A 124 -3.90 -2.15 -12.99
C ILE A 124 -5.04 -1.72 -13.90
N THR A 125 -5.68 -0.60 -13.60
CA THR A 125 -6.74 0.00 -14.42
C THR A 125 -6.34 1.41 -14.80
N ALA A 126 -6.20 1.68 -16.10
CA ALA A 126 -5.91 3.02 -16.61
C ALA A 126 -7.18 3.67 -17.17
N ASN A 127 -7.35 4.96 -16.93
CA ASN A 127 -8.48 5.75 -17.39
C ASN A 127 -7.97 7.05 -18.04
N ALA A 128 -8.39 7.32 -19.27
CA ALA A 128 -7.96 8.47 -20.05
C ALA A 128 -9.17 9.16 -20.71
N PRO A 129 -9.95 9.94 -19.94
CA PRO A 129 -11.12 10.66 -20.44
C PRO A 129 -10.73 11.83 -21.37
N ASP A 130 -11.61 12.16 -22.31
CA ASP A 130 -11.45 13.33 -23.17
C ASP A 130 -11.54 14.63 -22.35
N ASN A 131 -10.61 15.57 -22.58
CA ASN A 131 -10.46 16.85 -21.86
C ASN A 131 -10.13 16.77 -20.35
N ASP A 132 -9.64 15.64 -19.83
CA ASP A 132 -9.21 15.52 -18.42
C ASP A 132 -7.92 14.69 -18.30
N ASN A 133 -7.24 14.76 -17.14
CA ASN A 133 -5.97 14.10 -16.92
C ASN A 133 -6.13 12.58 -16.89
N ALA A 134 -5.24 11.86 -17.57
CA ALA A 134 -5.18 10.42 -17.47
C ALA A 134 -4.78 9.99 -16.05
N THR A 135 -5.43 8.96 -15.54
CA THR A 135 -5.24 8.38 -14.20
C THR A 135 -5.07 6.88 -14.30
N TYR A 136 -4.49 6.28 -13.27
CA TYR A 136 -4.50 4.83 -13.11
C TYR A 136 -4.66 4.43 -11.64
N SER A 137 -5.33 3.29 -11.45
CA SER A 137 -5.51 2.65 -10.16
C SER A 137 -4.77 1.32 -10.13
N VAL A 138 -4.11 1.02 -9.02
CA VAL A 138 -3.37 -0.23 -8.82
C VAL A 138 -3.90 -0.92 -7.57
N THR A 139 -4.18 -2.22 -7.70
CA THR A 139 -4.48 -3.10 -6.58
C THR A 139 -3.30 -4.02 -6.32
N LEU A 140 -2.82 -3.98 -5.08
CA LEU A 140 -1.71 -4.78 -4.57
C LEU A 140 -2.25 -5.74 -3.50
N GLU A 141 -1.93 -7.01 -3.61
CA GLU A 141 -2.34 -8.02 -2.63
C GLU A 141 -1.13 -8.53 -1.84
N GLY A 142 -1.26 -8.53 -0.51
CA GLY A 142 -0.22 -9.00 0.40
C GLY A 142 0.03 -10.49 0.29
N THR A 143 1.27 -10.88 0.01
CA THR A 143 1.67 -12.29 -0.10
C THR A 143 2.26 -12.87 1.19
N GLY A 144 2.35 -12.07 2.25
CA GLY A 144 2.97 -12.48 3.49
C GLY A 144 2.62 -11.60 4.69
N ALA A 145 3.44 -11.70 5.74
CA ALA A 145 3.23 -10.95 6.96
C ALA A 145 3.38 -9.44 6.72
N LEU A 146 2.39 -8.68 7.19
CA LEU A 146 2.51 -7.23 7.30
C LEU A 146 3.26 -6.91 8.60
N SER A 147 4.43 -6.30 8.48
CA SER A 147 5.33 -6.04 9.62
C SER A 147 5.40 -4.53 9.92
N PRO A 148 5.48 -4.14 11.21
CA PRO A 148 5.68 -2.74 11.56
C PRO A 148 7.03 -2.25 11.02
N LYS A 149 7.02 -1.10 10.38
CA LYS A 149 8.22 -0.35 10.02
C LYS A 149 8.47 0.69 11.10
N VAL A 150 9.59 0.55 11.79
CA VAL A 150 10.05 1.55 12.76
C VAL A 150 10.65 2.73 11.99
N ALA A 151 10.35 3.95 12.43
CA ALA A 151 10.85 5.20 11.85
C ALA A 151 12.36 5.33 11.98
#